data_AF-A0A1V5B3T9-F1
#
_entry.id   AF-A0A1V5B3T9-F1
#
_cell.length_a   1.000
_cell.length_b   1.000
_cell.length_c   1.000
_cell.angle_alpha   90.00
_cell.angle_beta   90.00
_cell.angle_gamma   90.00
#
_symmetry.space_group_name_H-M   'P 1'
#
loop_
_entity.id
_entity.type
_entity.pdbx_description
1 polymer ?
#
loop_
_entity_poly.entity_id
_entity_poly.type
_entity_poly.pdbx_seq_one_letter_code
_entity_poly.pdbx_strand_id
1 'polypeptide(L)'
;MTSRYSRYIVSGFIKRTMLISGNVSALLQGLGLMLGLALCMPALAEAQADNLAGLPSGVFVSPSDLSPDDIVLDISPDGTRFIEGAVNINYEGFMENDGQLKSTREIAAMLSEAGLSSNDSLAVAGECLPCGGGPSPAFFSYWLLKYLGHENVRILQGHPDDWKAAGLNISNMPATREKTEYIAHTAAKLLATYEFVVAGGAQIVDARLARDYAIGSIPGAVNIPYEMVLSNESLRQKADLEKVFAELDKDRPVVVYTNLGVEASIVWLALQLSGYDARLYSWRDWLENQPKFNYELTKADANPNPVKSGRTTTITVSFRELEADTKSSSSDNSSNDKVKLTVKGCATCGFGSPQGFANLARKDGFVQIGSTGQAASATGGNDTEVQKADRTLRCSAIINAADGTEVTRMSMLQTSAGKYMGIWSANVDPGTYNVSIAATVSGNVQTFVNVLQITVTG
;
A
#
# COMPACT_ATOMS: atom_id res chain seq x y z
N MET A 1 -42.07 35.18 23.34
CA MET A 1 -43.11 35.76 22.46
C MET A 1 -43.27 34.86 21.24
N THR A 2 -44.44 34.90 20.57
CA THR A 2 -44.74 34.56 19.14
C THR A 2 -43.74 33.71 18.34
N SER A 3 -44.06 32.56 17.72
CA SER A 3 -45.23 32.12 16.91
C SER A 3 -45.38 32.77 15.53
N ARG A 4 -45.10 31.98 14.46
CA ARG A 4 -45.81 31.81 13.16
C ARG A 4 -45.07 30.72 12.32
N TYR A 5 -45.72 29.69 11.74
CA TYR A 5 -46.63 29.63 10.57
C TYR A 5 -45.91 29.95 9.23
N SER A 6 -46.10 29.24 8.10
CA SER A 6 -47.13 28.23 7.73
C SER A 6 -46.77 27.38 6.48
N ARG A 7 -47.26 26.11 6.44
CA ARG A 7 -47.76 25.26 5.30
C ARG A 7 -47.03 25.17 3.94
N TYR A 8 -47.08 23.97 3.34
CA TYR A 8 -47.73 23.58 2.05
C TYR A 8 -47.13 22.20 1.62
N ILE A 9 -47.84 21.16 1.17
CA ILE A 9 -49.25 20.72 1.29
C ILE A 9 -49.33 19.19 0.99
N VAL A 10 -50.47 18.52 1.23
CA VAL A 10 -50.68 17.09 0.86
C VAL A 10 -52.09 16.83 0.31
N SER A 11 -52.19 16.21 -0.86
CA SER A 11 -53.33 15.40 -1.38
C SER A 11 -52.87 14.65 -2.65
N GLY A 12 -53.42 13.50 -3.06
CA GLY A 12 -54.38 12.59 -2.38
C GLY A 12 -55.19 11.78 -3.41
N PHE A 13 -55.36 10.45 -3.22
CA PHE A 13 -56.18 9.62 -4.11
C PHE A 13 -57.10 8.61 -3.38
N ILE A 14 -58.35 9.05 -3.22
CA ILE A 14 -59.65 8.35 -3.20
C ILE A 14 -59.69 6.82 -2.93
N LYS A 15 -60.47 6.43 -1.89
CA LYS A 15 -61.02 5.07 -1.69
C LYS A 15 -62.32 4.84 -2.49
N ARG A 16 -62.67 3.57 -2.75
CA ARG A 16 -64.05 3.09 -2.95
C ARG A 16 -64.34 1.88 -2.04
N THR A 17 -65.60 1.69 -1.65
CA THR A 17 -66.02 0.72 -0.62
C THR A 17 -67.37 0.08 -0.93
N MET A 18 -67.48 -1.25 -0.76
CA MET A 18 -68.67 -2.08 -0.52
C MET A 18 -68.13 -3.36 0.18
N LEU A 19 -68.65 -3.91 1.30
CA LEU A 19 -70.01 -4.41 1.63
C LEU A 19 -70.40 -5.62 0.75
N ILE A 20 -70.77 -6.84 1.18
CA ILE A 20 -71.04 -7.57 2.47
C ILE A 20 -70.77 -9.08 2.14
N SER A 21 -70.45 -10.09 2.96
CA SER A 21 -70.49 -10.44 4.43
C SER A 21 -69.18 -11.21 4.82
N GLY A 22 -68.98 -11.90 5.97
CA GLY A 22 -69.65 -11.96 7.29
C GLY A 22 -69.59 -13.35 7.98
N ASN A 23 -69.96 -13.39 9.28
CA ASN A 23 -70.05 -14.55 10.21
C ASN A 23 -68.77 -15.28 10.70
N VAL A 24 -68.86 -15.71 11.97
CA VAL A 24 -67.88 -16.48 12.76
C VAL A 24 -68.57 -17.76 13.24
N SER A 25 -67.88 -18.92 13.30
CA SER A 25 -67.87 -19.88 14.44
C SER A 25 -67.38 -21.30 14.08
N ALA A 26 -66.76 -21.96 15.07
CA ALA A 26 -66.78 -23.40 15.38
C ALA A 26 -66.15 -24.50 14.48
N LEU A 27 -65.15 -25.17 15.09
CA LEU A 27 -64.97 -26.62 15.26
C LEU A 27 -64.57 -27.58 14.10
N LEU A 28 -63.34 -28.10 14.27
CA LEU A 28 -62.97 -29.53 14.42
C LEU A 28 -62.84 -30.48 13.18
N GLN A 29 -61.94 -31.45 13.37
CA GLN A 29 -61.65 -32.66 12.56
C GLN A 29 -60.89 -32.48 11.23
N GLY A 30 -59.94 -33.39 10.97
CA GLY A 30 -59.07 -33.37 9.79
C GLY A 30 -57.67 -33.93 10.05
N LEU A 31 -57.56 -35.25 10.31
CA LEU A 31 -56.25 -35.90 10.44
C LEU A 31 -55.63 -36.14 9.05
N GLY A 32 -54.34 -35.81 8.89
CA GLY A 32 -53.49 -36.36 7.82
C GLY A 32 -53.12 -35.42 6.68
N LEU A 33 -51.91 -34.87 6.74
CA LEU A 33 -50.85 -35.29 5.79
C LEU A 33 -49.47 -34.96 6.39
N MET A 34 -48.76 -35.99 6.83
CA MET A 34 -47.33 -35.93 7.17
C MET A 34 -46.56 -36.56 6.01
N LEU A 35 -46.21 -35.77 4.98
CA LEU A 35 -45.14 -36.10 4.03
C LEU A 35 -44.79 -34.89 3.13
N GLY A 36 -43.50 -34.69 2.85
CA GLY A 36 -43.04 -33.89 1.71
C GLY A 36 -42.82 -32.39 1.94
N LEU A 37 -41.78 -32.02 2.72
CA LEU A 37 -40.98 -30.80 2.48
C LEU A 37 -39.61 -30.84 3.21
N ALA A 38 -38.87 -31.93 2.96
CA ALA A 38 -37.41 -31.95 3.07
C ALA A 38 -36.83 -31.99 1.64
N LEU A 39 -35.53 -31.72 1.49
CA LEU A 39 -34.80 -31.55 0.22
C LEU A 39 -35.07 -30.22 -0.52
N CYS A 40 -34.48 -29.13 -0.02
CA CYS A 40 -34.13 -27.96 -0.86
C CYS A 40 -32.85 -27.26 -0.35
N MET A 41 -31.87 -28.03 0.13
CA MET A 41 -30.51 -27.55 0.49
C MET A 41 -29.44 -28.63 0.19
N PRO A 42 -29.03 -28.77 -1.08
CA PRO A 42 -27.64 -29.17 -1.38
C PRO A 42 -26.84 -28.07 -2.11
N ALA A 43 -27.46 -27.41 -3.09
CA ALA A 43 -26.78 -26.62 -4.12
C ALA A 43 -25.93 -25.43 -3.63
N LEU A 44 -26.19 -24.90 -2.43
CA LEU A 44 -25.37 -23.83 -1.83
C LEU A 44 -24.10 -24.38 -1.16
N ALA A 45 -24.15 -25.57 -0.57
CA ALA A 45 -22.97 -26.22 0.02
C ALA A 45 -22.05 -26.80 -1.07
N GLU A 46 -22.65 -27.40 -2.10
CA GLU A 46 -21.92 -27.95 -3.26
C GLU A 46 -21.12 -26.85 -3.99
N ALA A 47 -21.69 -25.66 -4.18
CA ALA A 47 -21.00 -24.51 -4.80
C ALA A 47 -19.83 -23.95 -3.96
N GLN A 48 -19.79 -24.22 -2.65
CA GLN A 48 -18.68 -23.86 -1.77
C GLN A 48 -17.59 -24.94 -1.79
N ALA A 49 -17.99 -26.22 -1.83
CA ALA A 49 -17.09 -27.37 -1.92
C ALA A 49 -16.33 -27.44 -3.26
N ASP A 50 -17.01 -27.23 -4.40
CA ASP A 50 -16.40 -27.29 -5.74
C ASP A 50 -15.31 -26.22 -5.98
N ASN A 51 -15.26 -25.16 -5.16
CA ASN A 51 -14.19 -24.15 -5.23
C ASN A 51 -12.88 -24.57 -4.53
N LEU A 52 -12.91 -25.63 -3.70
CA LEU A 52 -11.74 -26.08 -2.93
C LEU A 52 -10.90 -27.14 -3.66
N ALA A 53 -11.43 -27.78 -4.70
CA ALA A 53 -10.81 -28.91 -5.41
C ALA A 53 -9.51 -28.61 -6.19
N GLY A 54 -9.00 -27.37 -6.13
CA GLY A 54 -7.80 -26.92 -6.87
C GLY A 54 -6.81 -26.07 -6.08
N LEU A 55 -7.00 -25.88 -4.77
CA LEU A 55 -6.04 -25.16 -3.90
C LEU A 55 -5.11 -26.16 -3.18
N PRO A 56 -3.81 -25.86 -3.00
CA PRO A 56 -2.90 -26.73 -2.25
C PRO A 56 -3.38 -27.03 -0.82
N SER A 57 -3.57 -28.32 -0.55
CA SER A 57 -4.00 -28.85 0.74
C SER A 57 -3.03 -28.48 1.85
N GLY A 58 -3.52 -27.76 2.88
CA GLY A 58 -2.75 -27.39 4.06
C GLY A 58 -2.53 -25.89 4.31
N VAL A 59 -3.06 -25.00 3.46
CA VAL A 59 -3.00 -23.54 3.67
C VAL A 59 -4.26 -22.99 4.35
N PHE A 60 -5.43 -23.47 3.93
CA PHE A 60 -6.72 -23.08 4.50
C PHE A 60 -7.26 -24.17 5.44
N VAL A 61 -8.12 -23.78 6.38
CA VAL A 61 -8.88 -24.68 7.26
C VAL A 61 -10.32 -24.18 7.35
N SER A 62 -11.30 -25.09 7.29
CA SER A 62 -12.71 -24.74 7.53
C SER A 62 -13.03 -24.75 9.03
N PRO A 63 -14.07 -24.06 9.50
CA PRO A 63 -14.49 -24.09 10.91
C PRO A 63 -14.78 -25.52 11.43
N SER A 64 -15.21 -26.42 10.56
CA SER A 64 -15.45 -27.84 10.86
C SER A 64 -14.19 -28.72 10.86
N ASP A 65 -13.06 -28.24 10.33
CA ASP A 65 -11.79 -28.99 10.23
C ASP A 65 -10.73 -28.51 11.25
N LEU A 66 -11.12 -27.70 12.24
CA LEU A 66 -10.26 -27.27 13.33
C LEU A 66 -10.00 -28.43 14.31
N SER A 67 -8.73 -28.62 14.66
CA SER A 67 -8.32 -29.53 15.73
C SER A 67 -8.61 -28.91 17.11
N PRO A 68 -8.93 -29.71 18.16
CA PRO A 68 -8.91 -29.24 19.54
C PRO A 68 -7.56 -28.66 20.00
N ASP A 69 -6.47 -29.00 19.31
CA ASP A 69 -5.12 -28.47 19.55
C ASP A 69 -4.80 -27.20 18.74
N ASP A 70 -5.71 -26.73 17.86
CA ASP A 70 -5.54 -25.49 17.09
C ASP A 70 -5.85 -24.25 17.95
N ILE A 71 -4.90 -23.33 18.01
CA ILE A 71 -5.13 -21.99 18.57
C ILE A 71 -5.66 -21.11 17.45
N VAL A 72 -6.89 -20.63 17.59
CA VAL A 72 -7.42 -19.56 16.75
C VAL A 72 -6.73 -18.25 17.14
N LEU A 73 -6.06 -17.62 16.17
CA LEU A 73 -5.48 -16.28 16.29
C LEU A 73 -6.37 -15.31 15.50
N ASP A 74 -7.23 -14.59 16.20
CA ASP A 74 -8.01 -13.50 15.62
C ASP A 74 -7.13 -12.25 15.48
N ILE A 75 -7.06 -11.66 14.28
CA ILE A 75 -6.20 -10.50 14.03
C ILE A 75 -6.93 -9.15 13.97
N SER A 76 -8.23 -9.14 14.29
CA SER A 76 -9.12 -7.99 14.15
C SER A 76 -8.76 -6.86 15.12
N PRO A 77 -8.79 -5.56 14.73
CA PRO A 77 -8.36 -4.46 15.59
C PRO A 77 -9.38 -4.13 16.70
N ASP A 78 -10.67 -4.07 16.34
CA ASP A 78 -11.80 -3.78 17.23
C ASP A 78 -12.68 -5.03 17.43
N GLY A 79 -12.06 -6.17 17.75
CA GLY A 79 -12.76 -7.44 17.95
C GLY A 79 -13.81 -7.39 19.07
N THR A 80 -15.07 -7.70 18.74
CA THR A 80 -16.20 -7.73 19.70
C THR A 80 -16.95 -9.07 19.75
N ARG A 81 -16.65 -9.98 18.81
CA ARG A 81 -17.06 -11.39 18.77
C ARG A 81 -15.84 -12.21 18.37
N PHE A 82 -15.58 -13.30 19.07
CA PHE A 82 -14.46 -14.21 18.84
C PHE A 82 -14.96 -15.66 18.82
N ILE A 83 -14.17 -16.59 18.28
CA ILE A 83 -14.35 -18.02 18.59
C ILE A 83 -14.01 -18.23 20.08
N GLU A 84 -14.77 -19.08 20.77
CA GLU A 84 -14.46 -19.49 22.14
C GLU A 84 -13.04 -20.05 22.24
N GLY A 85 -12.19 -19.45 23.08
CA GLY A 85 -10.77 -19.82 23.19
C GLY A 85 -9.80 -19.10 22.25
N ALA A 86 -10.28 -18.25 21.32
CA ALA A 86 -9.41 -17.51 20.40
C ALA A 86 -8.58 -16.43 21.10
N VAL A 87 -7.30 -16.32 20.71
CA VAL A 87 -6.39 -15.24 21.10
C VAL A 87 -6.55 -14.09 20.12
N ASN A 88 -6.58 -12.83 20.58
CA ASN A 88 -6.62 -11.66 19.69
C ASN A 88 -5.28 -10.90 19.69
N ILE A 89 -4.80 -10.53 18.50
CA ILE A 89 -3.68 -9.60 18.30
C ILE A 89 -4.00 -8.70 17.10
N ASN A 90 -4.36 -7.44 17.35
CA ASN A 90 -4.59 -6.44 16.29
C ASN A 90 -3.42 -6.42 15.27
N TYR A 91 -3.72 -6.73 14.00
CA TYR A 91 -2.74 -6.75 12.90
C TYR A 91 -2.05 -5.41 12.64
N GLU A 92 -2.73 -4.29 12.87
CA GLU A 92 -2.19 -2.92 12.77
C GLU A 92 -1.06 -2.73 13.78
N GLY A 93 -1.13 -3.44 14.91
CA GLY A 93 -0.08 -3.48 15.93
C GLY A 93 1.25 -4.03 15.43
N PHE A 94 1.29 -4.78 14.33
CA PHE A 94 2.54 -5.23 13.69
C PHE A 94 3.25 -4.13 12.88
N MET A 95 2.55 -3.03 12.61
CA MET A 95 3.11 -1.86 11.92
C MET A 95 3.51 -0.75 12.91
N GLU A 96 4.42 0.11 12.48
CA GLU A 96 4.67 1.41 13.08
C GLU A 96 3.64 2.47 12.67
N ASN A 97 3.66 3.63 13.33
CA ASN A 97 2.74 4.74 13.04
C ASN A 97 2.91 5.34 11.63
N ASP A 98 4.02 5.06 10.95
CA ASP A 98 4.22 5.37 9.53
C ASP A 98 3.85 4.21 8.60
N GLY A 99 3.53 3.03 9.11
CA GLY A 99 3.24 1.85 8.29
C GLY A 99 4.48 1.09 7.80
N GLN A 100 5.67 1.33 8.36
CA GLN A 100 6.75 0.34 8.27
C GLN A 100 6.41 -0.89 9.13
N LEU A 101 6.88 -2.08 8.73
CA LEU A 101 6.76 -3.28 9.55
C LEU A 101 7.70 -3.18 10.75
N LYS A 102 7.21 -3.49 11.96
CA LYS A 102 8.03 -3.54 13.18
C LYS A 102 9.14 -4.57 13.08
N SER A 103 10.17 -4.42 13.91
CA SER A 103 11.26 -5.39 13.90
C SER A 103 10.76 -6.78 14.31
N THR A 104 11.41 -7.82 13.78
CA THR A 104 11.20 -9.23 14.17
C THR A 104 11.16 -9.42 15.68
N ARG A 105 11.96 -8.66 16.44
CA ARG A 105 12.03 -8.71 17.90
C ARG A 105 10.76 -8.19 18.58
N GLU A 106 10.18 -7.11 18.06
CA GLU A 106 8.97 -6.50 18.63
C GLU A 106 7.73 -7.34 18.32
N ILE A 107 7.64 -7.86 17.09
CA ILE A 107 6.55 -8.76 16.68
C ILE A 107 6.63 -10.09 17.45
N ALA A 108 7.82 -10.67 17.61
CA ALA A 108 8.02 -11.84 18.46
C ALA A 108 7.64 -11.56 19.93
N ALA A 109 7.96 -10.38 20.46
CA ALA A 109 7.56 -10.00 21.82
C ALA A 109 6.04 -9.87 21.98
N MET A 110 5.31 -9.38 20.96
CA MET A 110 3.84 -9.37 20.95
C MET A 110 3.25 -10.79 20.95
N LEU A 111 3.77 -11.69 20.12
CA LEU A 111 3.34 -13.09 20.06
C LEU A 111 3.62 -13.82 21.39
N SER A 112 4.77 -13.54 22.01
CA SER A 112 5.12 -14.00 23.37
C SER A 112 4.13 -13.54 24.44
N GLU A 113 3.76 -12.25 24.46
CA GLU A 113 2.83 -11.68 25.44
C GLU A 113 1.41 -12.26 25.29
N ALA A 114 1.02 -12.60 24.06
CA ALA A 114 -0.22 -13.30 23.74
C ALA A 114 -0.21 -14.81 24.07
N GLY A 115 0.90 -15.32 24.63
CA GLY A 115 1.04 -16.73 25.01
C GLY A 115 1.17 -17.70 23.83
N LEU A 116 1.68 -17.23 22.68
CA LEU A 116 1.93 -18.07 21.50
C LEU A 116 3.41 -18.51 21.44
N SER A 117 3.67 -19.73 21.00
CA SER A 117 5.02 -20.23 20.67
C SER A 117 5.22 -20.37 19.16
N SER A 118 6.47 -20.51 18.72
CA SER A 118 6.81 -20.79 17.32
C SER A 118 6.47 -22.21 16.87
N ASN A 119 6.05 -23.09 17.78
CA ASN A 119 5.68 -24.49 17.52
C ASN A 119 4.16 -24.74 17.61
N ASP A 120 3.37 -23.71 17.94
CA ASP A 120 1.92 -23.84 18.12
C ASP A 120 1.23 -24.17 16.79
N SER A 121 0.02 -24.74 16.85
CA SER A 121 -0.83 -24.92 15.66
C SER A 121 -1.74 -23.70 15.54
N LEU A 122 -1.49 -22.82 14.56
CA LEU A 122 -2.19 -21.54 14.43
C LEU A 122 -3.20 -21.53 13.28
N ALA A 123 -4.46 -21.23 13.61
CA ALA A 123 -5.52 -20.92 12.65
C ALA A 123 -5.79 -19.40 12.67
N VAL A 124 -5.25 -18.67 11.70
CA VAL A 124 -5.39 -17.21 11.62
C VAL A 124 -6.77 -16.84 11.10
N ALA A 125 -7.51 -16.08 11.90
CA ALA A 125 -8.88 -15.63 11.63
C ALA A 125 -8.96 -14.09 11.74
N GLY A 126 -10.10 -13.53 11.35
CA GLY A 126 -10.43 -12.14 11.63
C GLY A 126 -10.71 -11.29 10.39
N GLU A 127 -11.37 -10.17 10.62
CA GLU A 127 -11.95 -9.31 9.59
C GLU A 127 -11.32 -7.92 9.60
N CYS A 128 -11.39 -7.22 8.46
CA CYS A 128 -11.08 -5.80 8.36
C CYS A 128 -12.24 -4.97 8.93
N LEU A 129 -12.48 -5.07 10.24
CA LEU A 129 -13.38 -4.20 10.99
C LEU A 129 -12.59 -2.96 11.47
N PRO A 130 -13.18 -1.75 11.52
CA PRO A 130 -14.48 -1.35 11.00
C PRO A 130 -14.44 -0.94 9.50
N CYS A 131 -13.48 -1.45 8.72
CA CYS A 131 -13.11 -0.89 7.40
C CYS A 131 -14.17 -1.06 6.29
N GLY A 132 -15.27 -1.77 6.56
CA GLY A 132 -16.49 -1.75 5.74
C GLY A 132 -16.61 -2.85 4.69
N GLY A 133 -15.78 -3.89 4.78
CA GLY A 133 -15.63 -4.92 3.77
C GLY A 133 -14.37 -4.67 2.93
N GLY A 134 -13.59 -5.73 2.74
CA GLY A 134 -12.26 -5.68 2.15
C GLY A 134 -11.55 -7.01 2.40
N PRO A 135 -10.35 -7.22 1.83
CA PRO A 135 -9.64 -8.47 2.05
C PRO A 135 -9.25 -8.66 3.52
N SER A 136 -9.41 -9.89 4.03
CA SER A 136 -9.05 -10.20 5.41
C SER A 136 -7.54 -9.96 5.68
N PRO A 137 -7.16 -9.29 6.78
CA PRO A 137 -5.76 -9.18 7.19
C PRO A 137 -5.13 -10.52 7.62
N ALA A 138 -5.91 -11.61 7.69
CA ALA A 138 -5.40 -12.95 7.95
C ALA A 138 -4.40 -13.41 6.86
N PHE A 139 -4.55 -12.98 5.59
CA PHE A 139 -3.57 -13.25 4.54
C PHE A 139 -2.20 -12.60 4.85
N PHE A 140 -2.21 -11.38 5.38
CA PHE A 140 -1.00 -10.66 5.77
C PHE A 140 -0.37 -11.24 7.03
N SER A 141 -1.20 -11.57 8.02
CA SER A 141 -0.73 -12.19 9.27
C SER A 141 -0.21 -13.61 9.04
N TYR A 142 -0.80 -14.37 8.11
CA TYR A 142 -0.26 -15.64 7.62
C TYR A 142 1.11 -15.44 6.95
N TRP A 143 1.25 -14.49 6.02
CA TRP A 143 2.56 -14.17 5.42
C TRP A 143 3.58 -13.78 6.49
N LEU A 144 3.20 -12.95 7.46
CA LEU A 144 4.06 -12.48 8.53
C LEU A 144 4.53 -13.64 9.41
N LEU A 145 3.64 -14.55 9.79
CA LEU A 145 4.01 -15.76 10.54
C LEU A 145 4.94 -16.67 9.73
N LYS A 146 4.70 -16.88 8.42
CA LYS A 146 5.64 -17.59 7.55
C LYS A 146 6.99 -16.86 7.43
N TYR A 147 7.01 -15.53 7.38
CA TYR A 147 8.23 -14.70 7.38
C TYR A 147 9.00 -14.82 8.70
N LEU A 148 8.31 -14.97 9.84
CA LEU A 148 8.92 -15.25 11.15
C LEU A 148 9.37 -16.71 11.33
N GLY A 149 9.20 -17.57 10.32
CA GLY A 149 9.59 -18.99 10.36
C GLY A 149 8.56 -19.93 10.98
N HIS A 150 7.32 -19.49 11.18
CA HIS A 150 6.27 -20.29 11.78
C HIS A 150 5.76 -21.37 10.80
N GLU A 151 6.05 -22.64 11.07
CA GLU A 151 5.71 -23.72 10.14
C GLU A 151 4.20 -24.02 10.13
N ASN A 152 3.61 -24.29 11.31
CA ASN A 152 2.24 -24.79 11.44
C ASN A 152 1.18 -23.67 11.56
N VAL A 153 1.13 -22.80 10.55
CA VAL A 153 0.10 -21.76 10.41
C VAL A 153 -0.78 -21.99 9.17
N ARG A 154 -2.09 -21.81 9.34
CA ARG A 154 -3.19 -21.89 8.35
C ARG A 154 -4.08 -20.64 8.43
N ILE A 155 -4.85 -20.37 7.38
CA ILE A 155 -5.90 -19.34 7.35
C ILE A 155 -7.27 -20.02 7.63
N LEU A 156 -7.98 -19.58 8.66
CA LEU A 156 -9.35 -20.00 8.94
C LEU A 156 -10.32 -19.32 7.98
N GLN A 157 -11.19 -20.10 7.34
CA GLN A 157 -12.21 -19.60 6.43
C GLN A 157 -13.55 -19.34 7.14
N GLY A 158 -14.35 -18.45 6.57
CA GLY A 158 -15.71 -18.13 7.05
C GLY A 158 -15.76 -17.06 8.13
N HIS A 159 -16.94 -16.50 8.30
CA HIS A 159 -17.29 -15.40 9.19
C HIS A 159 -17.85 -15.90 10.54
N PRO A 160 -18.05 -15.03 11.55
CA PRO A 160 -18.61 -15.40 12.86
C PRO A 160 -19.97 -16.11 12.88
N ASP A 161 -20.73 -16.07 11.78
CA ASP A 161 -21.98 -16.81 11.63
C ASP A 161 -21.78 -18.17 10.93
N ASP A 162 -20.72 -18.35 10.12
CA ASP A 162 -20.29 -19.67 9.61
C ASP A 162 -19.72 -20.53 10.74
N TRP A 163 -18.93 -19.92 11.64
CA TRP A 163 -18.40 -20.59 12.85
C TRP A 163 -19.53 -21.15 13.71
N LYS A 164 -20.58 -20.35 13.89
CA LYS A 164 -21.80 -20.72 14.61
C LYS A 164 -22.61 -21.80 13.87
N ALA A 165 -22.65 -21.78 12.53
CA ALA A 165 -23.28 -22.82 11.73
C ALA A 165 -22.54 -24.17 11.82
N ALA A 166 -21.21 -24.14 11.94
CA ALA A 166 -20.36 -25.31 12.22
C ALA A 166 -20.44 -25.81 13.67
N GLY A 167 -21.19 -25.13 14.55
CA GLY A 167 -21.36 -25.50 15.95
C GLY A 167 -20.22 -25.04 16.88
N LEU A 168 -19.34 -24.15 16.42
CA LEU A 168 -18.34 -23.52 17.28
C LEU A 168 -19.01 -22.51 18.21
N ASN A 169 -18.60 -22.50 19.48
CA ASN A 169 -19.02 -21.49 20.44
C ASN A 169 -18.36 -20.14 20.12
N ILE A 170 -19.03 -19.04 20.49
CA ILE A 170 -18.53 -17.67 20.33
C ILE A 170 -18.50 -16.93 21.66
N SER A 171 -17.42 -16.17 21.86
CA SER A 171 -17.19 -15.33 23.04
C SER A 171 -17.25 -13.84 22.68
N ASN A 172 -17.55 -13.00 23.67
CA ASN A 172 -17.45 -11.53 23.57
C ASN A 172 -16.10 -10.99 24.09
N MET A 173 -15.17 -11.88 24.46
CA MET A 173 -13.82 -11.57 24.95
C MET A 173 -12.81 -12.58 24.38
N PRO A 174 -11.58 -12.15 24.03
CA PRO A 174 -10.52 -13.08 23.65
C PRO A 174 -10.04 -13.87 24.87
N ALA A 175 -9.44 -15.03 24.62
CA ALA A 175 -8.84 -15.86 25.66
C ALA A 175 -7.48 -15.30 26.11
N THR A 176 -7.31 -15.17 27.42
CA THR A 176 -5.99 -14.91 28.03
C THR A 176 -5.21 -16.23 28.11
N ARG A 177 -3.93 -16.19 27.73
CA ARG A 177 -2.97 -17.29 27.91
C ARG A 177 -1.82 -16.84 28.80
N GLU A 178 -1.16 -17.80 29.45
CA GLU A 178 0.10 -17.52 30.14
C GLU A 178 1.21 -17.19 29.13
N LYS A 179 2.10 -16.27 29.50
CA LYS A 179 3.16 -15.76 28.64
C LYS A 179 4.18 -16.85 28.26
N THR A 180 4.53 -16.89 26.98
CA THR A 180 5.45 -17.87 26.36
C THR A 180 6.72 -17.20 25.83
N GLU A 181 7.67 -18.00 25.34
CA GLU A 181 8.79 -17.53 24.51
C GLU A 181 8.52 -17.84 23.03
N TYR A 182 8.44 -16.81 22.19
CA TYR A 182 8.30 -16.94 20.74
C TYR A 182 9.65 -16.73 20.06
N ILE A 183 10.25 -17.80 19.52
CA ILE A 183 11.55 -17.75 18.86
C ILE A 183 11.34 -17.65 17.34
N ALA A 184 11.61 -16.47 16.77
CA ALA A 184 11.48 -16.24 15.33
C ALA A 184 12.73 -16.68 14.55
N HIS A 185 12.53 -17.39 13.44
CA HIS A 185 13.57 -17.85 12.52
C HIS A 185 13.29 -17.29 11.13
N THR A 186 13.77 -16.07 10.86
CA THR A 186 13.27 -15.27 9.73
C THR A 186 13.55 -15.87 8.35
N ALA A 187 12.47 -16.18 7.63
CA ALA A 187 12.50 -16.62 6.24
C ALA A 187 12.73 -15.42 5.30
N ALA A 188 13.93 -14.84 5.35
CA ALA A 188 14.32 -13.61 4.63
C ALA A 188 13.97 -13.61 3.13
N LYS A 189 13.88 -14.78 2.49
CA LYS A 189 13.43 -14.93 1.10
C LYS A 189 11.98 -14.46 0.84
N LEU A 190 11.14 -14.24 1.85
CA LEU A 190 9.74 -13.84 1.69
C LEU A 190 9.53 -12.31 1.67
N LEU A 191 10.57 -11.53 1.95
CA LEU A 191 10.59 -10.06 1.94
C LEU A 191 11.74 -9.59 1.04
N ALA A 192 11.43 -8.76 0.04
CA ALA A 192 12.46 -8.12 -0.79
C ALA A 192 13.02 -6.86 -0.11
N THR A 193 14.25 -6.49 -0.46
CA THR A 193 14.85 -5.20 -0.12
C THR A 193 14.95 -4.31 -1.36
N TYR A 194 15.16 -3.01 -1.18
CA TYR A 194 15.40 -2.08 -2.28
C TYR A 194 16.47 -2.58 -3.28
N GLU A 195 17.60 -3.11 -2.79
CA GLU A 195 18.70 -3.63 -3.62
C GLU A 195 18.25 -4.80 -4.50
N PHE A 196 17.41 -5.69 -3.97
CA PHE A 196 16.86 -6.82 -4.73
C PHE A 196 15.92 -6.35 -5.86
N VAL A 197 15.19 -5.26 -5.64
CA VAL A 197 14.29 -4.66 -6.64
C VAL A 197 15.09 -3.94 -7.73
N VAL A 198 16.04 -3.05 -7.37
CA VAL A 198 16.81 -2.29 -8.37
C VAL A 198 17.85 -3.12 -9.12
N ALA A 199 18.17 -4.34 -8.66
CA ALA A 199 18.98 -5.29 -9.41
C ALA A 199 18.31 -5.81 -10.70
N GLY A 200 17.00 -5.57 -10.90
CA GLY A 200 16.30 -5.79 -12.17
C GLY A 200 16.05 -7.25 -12.59
N GLY A 201 16.55 -8.23 -11.84
CA GLY A 201 16.32 -9.65 -12.12
C GLY A 201 14.85 -10.07 -11.91
N ALA A 202 14.23 -9.55 -10.85
CA ALA A 202 12.85 -9.85 -10.49
C ALA A 202 11.83 -9.18 -11.43
N GLN A 203 10.62 -9.74 -11.46
CA GLN A 203 9.42 -9.14 -12.03
C GLN A 203 8.69 -8.39 -10.92
N ILE A 204 8.12 -7.22 -11.22
CA ILE A 204 7.49 -6.38 -10.20
C ILE A 204 5.98 -6.32 -10.46
N VAL A 205 5.19 -6.57 -9.42
CA VAL A 205 3.72 -6.57 -9.45
C VAL A 205 3.19 -5.53 -8.47
N ASP A 206 2.41 -4.59 -9.00
CA ASP A 206 1.63 -3.66 -8.19
C ASP A 206 0.24 -4.26 -7.95
N ALA A 207 -0.05 -4.63 -6.71
CA ALA A 207 -1.33 -5.26 -6.33
C ALA A 207 -2.44 -4.26 -5.97
N ARG A 208 -2.17 -2.95 -6.09
CA ARG A 208 -3.16 -1.88 -5.87
C ARG A 208 -4.13 -1.80 -7.05
N LEU A 209 -5.23 -1.06 -6.87
CA LEU A 209 -6.22 -0.86 -7.93
C LEU A 209 -5.65 0.01 -9.06
N ALA A 210 -6.09 -0.22 -10.30
CA ALA A 210 -5.49 0.39 -11.49
C ALA A 210 -5.46 1.93 -11.49
N ARG A 211 -6.44 2.57 -10.84
CA ARG A 211 -6.45 4.02 -10.60
C ARG A 211 -5.28 4.53 -9.73
N ASP A 212 -4.81 3.71 -8.80
CA ASP A 212 -3.77 4.06 -7.83
C ASP A 212 -2.37 3.74 -8.42
N TYR A 213 -2.26 2.64 -9.19
CA TYR A 213 -1.13 2.37 -10.06
C TYR A 213 -0.88 3.51 -11.07
N ALA A 214 -1.94 4.03 -11.70
CA ALA A 214 -1.86 5.11 -12.69
C ALA A 214 -1.43 6.48 -12.12
N ILE A 215 -1.45 6.67 -10.80
CA ILE A 215 -0.90 7.87 -10.13
C ILE A 215 0.63 7.79 -10.03
N GLY A 216 1.18 6.58 -9.92
CA GLY A 216 2.62 6.33 -9.87
C GLY A 216 2.94 4.96 -9.26
N SER A 217 3.85 4.24 -9.89
CA SER A 217 4.25 2.86 -9.57
C SER A 217 5.77 2.68 -9.68
N ILE A 218 6.29 1.52 -9.25
CA ILE A 218 7.70 1.20 -9.45
C ILE A 218 7.95 1.02 -10.97
N PRO A 219 9.00 1.62 -11.56
CA PRO A 219 9.29 1.50 -12.99
C PRO A 219 9.40 0.03 -13.44
N GLY A 220 8.62 -0.33 -14.46
CA GLY A 220 8.55 -1.71 -14.98
C GLY A 220 7.59 -2.63 -14.21
N ALA A 221 6.83 -2.14 -13.23
CA ALA A 221 5.79 -2.93 -12.56
C ALA A 221 4.57 -3.19 -13.47
N VAL A 222 4.10 -4.44 -13.46
CA VAL A 222 2.81 -4.86 -14.03
C VAL A 222 1.74 -4.67 -12.95
N ASN A 223 0.57 -4.14 -13.32
CA ASN A 223 -0.53 -4.01 -12.36
C ASN A 223 -1.40 -5.28 -12.38
N ILE A 224 -1.45 -5.99 -11.26
CA ILE A 224 -2.35 -7.13 -11.04
C ILE A 224 -3.11 -6.86 -9.75
N PRO A 225 -4.20 -6.05 -9.79
CA PRO A 225 -4.99 -5.73 -8.60
C PRO A 225 -5.47 -6.99 -7.88
N TYR A 226 -5.47 -6.97 -6.55
CA TYR A 226 -5.84 -8.14 -5.74
C TYR A 226 -7.23 -8.73 -6.05
N GLU A 227 -8.16 -7.91 -6.54
CA GLU A 227 -9.49 -8.35 -7.01
C GLU A 227 -9.40 -9.38 -8.16
N MET A 228 -8.31 -9.35 -8.95
CA MET A 228 -8.07 -10.34 -10.02
C MET A 228 -7.74 -11.73 -9.49
N VAL A 229 -7.14 -11.86 -8.29
CA VAL A 229 -6.85 -13.19 -7.70
C VAL A 229 -7.98 -13.74 -6.83
N LEU A 230 -9.04 -12.95 -6.61
CA LEU A 230 -10.20 -13.32 -5.79
C LEU A 230 -11.46 -13.63 -6.62
N SER A 231 -12.31 -14.50 -6.06
CA SER A 231 -13.70 -14.72 -6.48
C SER A 231 -14.52 -15.11 -5.25
N ASN A 232 -15.63 -14.41 -5.01
CA ASN A 232 -16.49 -14.60 -3.82
C ASN A 232 -15.67 -14.65 -2.52
N GLU A 233 -14.82 -13.62 -2.32
CA GLU A 233 -13.93 -13.42 -1.14
C GLU A 233 -12.85 -14.51 -0.94
N SER A 234 -12.87 -15.58 -1.74
CA SER A 234 -11.87 -16.66 -1.74
C SER A 234 -10.84 -16.49 -2.87
N LEU A 235 -9.68 -17.14 -2.77
CA LEU A 235 -8.74 -17.23 -3.89
C LEU A 235 -9.38 -17.98 -5.07
N ARG A 236 -9.10 -17.52 -6.29
CA ARG A 236 -9.50 -18.23 -7.52
C ARG A 236 -8.84 -19.60 -7.61
N GLN A 237 -9.52 -20.51 -8.31
CA GLN A 237 -8.97 -21.80 -8.66
C GLN A 237 -7.71 -21.64 -9.53
N LYS A 238 -6.76 -22.58 -9.41
CA LYS A 238 -5.46 -22.54 -10.09
C LYS A 238 -5.54 -22.25 -11.60
N ALA A 239 -6.49 -22.86 -12.30
CA ALA A 239 -6.66 -22.69 -13.75
C ALA A 239 -7.11 -21.28 -14.18
N ASP A 240 -7.62 -20.45 -13.25
CA ASP A 240 -7.86 -19.02 -13.48
C ASP A 240 -6.67 -18.16 -13.04
N LEU A 241 -6.00 -18.52 -11.94
CA LEU A 241 -4.75 -17.86 -11.53
C LEU A 241 -3.65 -17.97 -12.61
N GLU A 242 -3.56 -19.11 -13.30
CA GLU A 242 -2.65 -19.29 -14.44
C GLU A 242 -2.99 -18.38 -15.65
N LYS A 243 -4.22 -17.84 -15.74
CA LYS A 243 -4.59 -16.80 -16.73
C LYS A 243 -4.25 -15.40 -16.21
N VAL A 244 -4.49 -15.14 -14.92
CA VAL A 244 -4.18 -13.86 -14.26
C VAL A 244 -2.67 -13.58 -14.26
N PHE A 245 -1.85 -14.63 -14.10
CA PHE A 245 -0.38 -14.54 -14.11
C PHE A 245 0.25 -14.87 -15.47
N ALA A 246 -0.51 -14.88 -16.57
CA ALA A 246 -0.01 -15.30 -17.88
C ALA A 246 1.09 -14.40 -18.48
N GLU A 247 1.24 -13.17 -17.99
CA GLU A 247 2.33 -12.25 -18.36
C GLU A 247 3.59 -12.41 -17.50
N LEU A 248 3.57 -13.28 -16.48
CA LEU A 248 4.68 -13.52 -15.56
C LEU A 248 5.43 -14.82 -15.88
N ASP A 249 6.75 -14.70 -16.03
CA ASP A 249 7.69 -15.81 -16.15
C ASP A 249 7.84 -16.55 -14.81
N LYS A 250 7.82 -17.89 -14.80
CA LYS A 250 8.00 -18.70 -13.59
C LYS A 250 9.48 -18.91 -13.22
N ASP A 251 10.39 -18.77 -14.17
CA ASP A 251 11.83 -18.93 -13.94
C ASP A 251 12.47 -17.65 -13.34
N ARG A 252 11.68 -16.59 -13.13
CA ARG A 252 12.10 -15.31 -12.54
C ARG A 252 11.36 -15.01 -11.24
N PRO A 253 12.05 -14.57 -10.16
CA PRO A 253 11.40 -14.14 -8.92
C PRO A 253 10.37 -13.04 -9.15
N VAL A 254 9.32 -13.02 -8.34
CA VAL A 254 8.27 -12.00 -8.37
C VAL A 254 8.30 -11.18 -7.08
N VAL A 255 8.36 -9.87 -7.21
CA VAL A 255 8.19 -8.91 -6.11
C VAL A 255 6.79 -8.31 -6.22
N VAL A 256 5.99 -8.42 -5.16
CA VAL A 256 4.63 -7.84 -5.14
C VAL A 256 4.47 -6.86 -3.98
N TYR A 257 3.87 -5.69 -4.25
CA TYR A 257 3.71 -4.62 -3.28
C TYR A 257 2.32 -3.98 -3.32
N THR A 258 1.95 -3.35 -2.19
CA THR A 258 0.95 -2.28 -2.09
C THR A 258 1.44 -1.23 -1.10
N ASN A 259 0.57 -0.32 -0.67
CA ASN A 259 0.91 0.74 0.30
C ASN A 259 1.18 0.19 1.71
N LEU A 260 0.47 -0.88 2.13
CA LEU A 260 0.55 -1.48 3.48
C LEU A 260 0.77 -3.00 3.47
N GLY A 261 0.92 -3.63 2.28
CA GLY A 261 1.22 -5.06 2.14
C GLY A 261 0.03 -6.02 2.31
N VAL A 262 -1.12 -5.56 2.82
CA VAL A 262 -2.30 -6.40 3.05
C VAL A 262 -2.80 -7.04 1.75
N GLU A 263 -3.09 -6.23 0.73
CA GLU A 263 -3.59 -6.74 -0.56
C GLU A 263 -2.49 -7.47 -1.34
N ALA A 264 -1.24 -7.07 -1.16
CA ALA A 264 -0.07 -7.74 -1.73
C ALA A 264 0.10 -9.16 -1.19
N SER A 265 -0.23 -9.42 0.09
CA SER A 265 -0.16 -10.76 0.70
C SER A 265 -1.09 -11.79 0.04
N ILE A 266 -2.22 -11.34 -0.51
CA ILE A 266 -3.19 -12.17 -1.22
C ILE A 266 -2.62 -12.59 -2.57
N VAL A 267 -2.08 -11.62 -3.32
CA VAL A 267 -1.46 -11.85 -4.63
C VAL A 267 -0.18 -12.68 -4.46
N TRP A 268 0.62 -12.43 -3.41
CA TRP A 268 1.75 -13.26 -3.01
C TRP A 268 1.34 -14.71 -2.75
N LEU A 269 0.26 -14.94 -1.99
CA LEU A 269 -0.21 -16.29 -1.72
C LEU A 269 -0.68 -16.96 -3.02
N ALA A 270 -1.50 -16.28 -3.83
CA ALA A 270 -1.94 -16.78 -5.13
C ALA A 270 -0.76 -17.14 -6.06
N LEU A 271 0.31 -16.34 -6.08
CA LEU A 271 1.56 -16.61 -6.80
C LEU A 271 2.29 -17.84 -6.24
N GLN A 272 2.44 -17.96 -4.92
CA GLN A 272 3.07 -19.13 -4.27
C GLN A 272 2.31 -20.43 -4.57
N LEU A 273 0.97 -20.42 -4.46
CA LEU A 273 0.12 -21.58 -4.81
C LEU A 273 0.13 -21.90 -6.32
N SER A 274 0.50 -20.91 -7.17
CA SER A 274 0.71 -21.08 -8.61
C SER A 274 2.15 -21.50 -8.99
N GLY A 275 3.06 -21.55 -8.01
CA GLY A 275 4.45 -22.01 -8.17
C GLY A 275 5.51 -20.96 -8.53
N TYR A 276 5.30 -19.68 -8.18
CA TYR A 276 6.29 -18.60 -8.37
C TYR A 276 7.12 -18.35 -7.10
N ASP A 277 8.41 -17.98 -7.23
CA ASP A 277 9.21 -17.41 -6.12
C ASP A 277 8.77 -15.97 -5.82
N ALA A 278 7.63 -15.82 -5.15
CA ALA A 278 7.04 -14.53 -4.81
C ALA A 278 7.51 -14.01 -3.45
N ARG A 279 7.74 -12.69 -3.37
CA ARG A 279 8.20 -11.96 -2.17
C ARG A 279 7.37 -10.70 -1.99
N LEU A 280 7.04 -10.33 -0.76
CA LEU A 280 6.45 -9.01 -0.49
C LEU A 280 7.51 -7.91 -0.57
N TYR A 281 7.05 -6.69 -0.87
CA TYR A 281 7.85 -5.48 -0.81
C TYR A 281 7.02 -4.28 -0.36
N SER A 282 7.70 -3.25 0.15
CA SER A 282 7.07 -2.06 0.68
C SER A 282 7.17 -0.89 -0.31
N TRP A 283 6.02 -0.33 -0.71
CA TRP A 283 5.99 0.91 -1.49
C TRP A 283 6.64 2.08 -0.73
N ARG A 284 6.64 2.05 0.62
CA ARG A 284 7.32 3.04 1.45
C ARG A 284 8.85 2.91 1.35
N ASP A 285 9.38 1.68 1.41
CA ASP A 285 10.81 1.43 1.24
C ASP A 285 11.30 1.92 -0.14
N TRP A 286 10.49 1.72 -1.19
CA TRP A 286 10.74 2.32 -2.51
C TRP A 286 10.81 3.85 -2.44
N LEU A 287 9.77 4.49 -1.87
CA LEU A 287 9.69 5.96 -1.80
C LEU A 287 10.82 6.59 -0.97
N GLU A 288 11.33 5.88 0.03
CA GLU A 288 12.39 6.34 0.92
C GLU A 288 13.80 6.15 0.32
N ASN A 289 14.05 5.05 -0.41
CA ASN A 289 15.36 4.70 -0.97
C ASN A 289 15.58 5.06 -2.45
N GLN A 290 14.52 5.33 -3.23
CA GLN A 290 14.65 5.79 -4.62
C GLN A 290 15.58 7.03 -4.72
N PRO A 291 16.34 7.20 -5.83
CA PRO A 291 17.34 8.27 -5.93
C PRO A 291 16.67 9.65 -5.93
N LYS A 292 16.77 10.38 -4.82
CA LYS A 292 16.13 11.69 -4.66
C LYS A 292 16.73 12.71 -5.64
N PHE A 293 15.88 13.55 -6.22
CA PHE A 293 16.31 14.62 -7.13
C PHE A 293 17.01 15.73 -6.34
N ASN A 294 18.30 15.54 -6.08
CA ASN A 294 19.11 16.38 -5.21
C ASN A 294 19.64 17.64 -5.92
N TYR A 295 18.81 18.34 -6.70
CA TYR A 295 19.19 19.60 -7.35
C TYR A 295 18.10 20.67 -7.16
N GLU A 296 18.50 21.84 -6.70
CA GLU A 296 17.65 23.03 -6.73
C GLU A 296 17.91 23.88 -7.98
N LEU A 297 16.86 24.41 -8.61
CA LEU A 297 16.99 25.42 -9.66
C LEU A 297 17.24 26.80 -9.03
N THR A 298 18.48 27.27 -9.08
CA THR A 298 18.91 28.55 -8.48
C THR A 298 18.67 29.78 -9.35
N LYS A 299 18.67 29.60 -10.68
CA LYS A 299 18.40 30.69 -11.64
C LYS A 299 17.82 30.12 -12.94
N ALA A 300 16.85 30.84 -13.49
CA ALA A 300 16.48 30.81 -14.91
C ALA A 300 16.56 32.23 -15.47
N ASP A 301 16.94 32.37 -16.75
CA ASP A 301 17.18 33.65 -17.41
C ASP A 301 17.01 33.51 -18.94
N ALA A 302 16.68 34.60 -19.64
CA ALA A 302 16.62 34.64 -21.11
C ALA A 302 17.17 35.95 -21.66
N ASN A 303 18.04 35.86 -22.67
CA ASN A 303 18.68 37.03 -23.29
C ASN A 303 18.74 36.89 -24.82
N PRO A 304 18.18 37.83 -25.61
CA PRO A 304 17.38 38.98 -25.18
C PRO A 304 15.98 38.59 -24.66
N ASN A 305 15.46 39.38 -23.73
CA ASN A 305 14.07 39.34 -23.26
C ASN A 305 13.63 40.79 -22.93
N PRO A 306 12.66 41.38 -23.64
CA PRO A 306 11.88 40.80 -24.73
C PRO A 306 12.71 40.41 -25.95
N VAL A 307 12.22 39.41 -26.69
CA VAL A 307 12.73 38.97 -27.99
C VAL A 307 11.77 39.41 -29.10
N LYS A 308 12.25 39.58 -30.33
CA LYS A 308 11.38 39.82 -31.49
C LYS A 308 10.95 38.49 -32.12
N SER A 309 9.76 38.44 -32.69
CA SER A 309 9.29 37.30 -33.47
C SER A 309 10.26 37.03 -34.63
N GLY A 310 10.51 35.74 -34.91
CA GLY A 310 11.53 35.30 -35.87
C GLY A 310 12.99 35.53 -35.42
N ARG A 311 13.24 35.87 -34.14
CA ARG A 311 14.59 35.99 -33.57
C ARG A 311 14.83 34.98 -32.46
N THR A 312 16.11 34.72 -32.19
CA THR A 312 16.56 33.79 -31.16
C THR A 312 16.75 34.47 -29.81
N THR A 313 16.37 33.77 -28.74
CA THR A 313 16.77 34.10 -27.36
C THR A 313 17.47 32.93 -26.70
N THR A 314 18.47 33.24 -25.87
CA THR A 314 19.31 32.26 -25.17
C THR A 314 18.76 32.07 -23.77
N ILE A 315 18.11 30.92 -23.54
CA ILE A 315 17.61 30.50 -22.22
C ILE A 315 18.77 29.89 -21.45
N THR A 316 19.07 30.41 -20.27
CA THR A 316 20.14 29.91 -19.39
C THR A 316 19.56 29.52 -18.03
N VAL A 317 19.94 28.33 -17.54
CA VAL A 317 19.55 27.85 -16.21
C VAL A 317 20.78 27.47 -15.39
N SER A 318 20.64 27.51 -14.06
CA SER A 318 21.68 27.14 -13.11
C SER A 318 21.09 26.34 -11.97
N PHE A 319 21.59 25.11 -11.79
CA PHE A 319 21.28 24.23 -10.69
C PHE A 319 22.41 24.23 -9.66
N ARG A 320 22.04 24.05 -8.38
CA ARG A 320 22.97 23.65 -7.32
C ARG A 320 22.63 22.24 -6.91
N GLU A 321 23.64 21.40 -6.74
CA GLU A 321 23.46 20.11 -6.07
C GLU A 321 23.19 20.38 -4.59
N LEU A 322 22.13 19.78 -4.07
CA LEU A 322 21.86 19.72 -2.65
C LEU A 322 22.72 18.60 -2.09
N GLU A 323 23.68 18.91 -1.23
CA GLU A 323 24.42 17.87 -0.52
C GLU A 323 23.41 17.01 0.24
N ALA A 324 23.51 15.68 0.08
CA ALA A 324 22.78 14.76 0.94
C ALA A 324 23.16 15.07 2.40
N ASP A 325 22.18 15.05 3.32
CA ASP A 325 22.30 15.49 4.72
C ASP A 325 23.26 14.61 5.53
N THR A 326 24.53 14.76 5.18
CA THR A 326 25.66 14.02 5.69
C THR A 326 25.97 14.64 7.03
N LYS A 327 25.59 13.95 8.10
CA LYS A 327 25.92 14.32 9.49
C LYS A 327 27.41 14.16 9.75
N SER A 328 28.20 14.98 9.05
CA SER A 328 29.58 15.30 9.39
C SER A 328 29.56 15.87 10.80
N SER A 329 30.07 15.08 11.75
CA SER A 329 30.23 15.50 13.14
C SER A 329 31.44 16.43 13.25
N SER A 330 31.37 17.59 12.58
CA SER A 330 32.31 18.69 12.76
C SER A 330 32.06 19.32 14.13
N SER A 331 32.75 18.78 15.14
CA SER A 331 32.76 19.33 16.49
C SER A 331 33.46 20.67 16.49
N ASP A 332 32.72 21.76 16.65
CA ASP A 332 33.32 23.03 17.06
C ASP A 332 32.38 23.87 17.94
N ASN A 333 32.97 24.68 18.81
CA ASN A 333 32.24 25.46 19.81
C ASN A 333 31.95 26.88 19.29
N SER A 334 30.71 27.38 19.45
CA SER A 334 30.39 28.45 20.42
C SER A 334 29.03 29.14 20.20
N SER A 335 28.53 29.73 21.29
CA SER A 335 27.62 30.90 21.36
C SER A 335 26.45 31.04 20.38
N ASN A 336 25.23 30.81 20.92
CA ASN A 336 24.00 31.59 20.70
C ASN A 336 23.85 32.40 19.40
N ASP A 337 23.05 31.91 18.47
CA ASP A 337 22.03 32.76 17.83
C ASP A 337 20.70 32.00 17.62
N LYS A 338 19.58 32.72 17.53
CA LYS A 338 18.22 32.16 17.52
C LYS A 338 17.78 31.75 16.11
N VAL A 339 18.07 30.50 15.74
CA VAL A 339 17.48 29.87 14.54
C VAL A 339 15.97 29.71 14.71
N LYS A 340 15.18 30.59 14.06
CA LYS A 340 13.72 30.43 13.91
C LYS A 340 13.41 29.39 12.84
N LEU A 341 13.25 28.12 13.24
CA LEU A 341 12.65 27.10 12.37
C LEU A 341 11.22 27.52 12.00
N THR A 342 11.01 27.80 10.72
CA THR A 342 9.69 28.15 10.17
C THR A 342 9.11 26.94 9.47
N VAL A 343 8.28 26.18 10.19
CA VAL A 343 7.59 25.01 9.64
C VAL A 343 6.50 25.48 8.67
N LYS A 344 6.76 25.39 7.36
CA LYS A 344 5.72 25.44 6.34
C LYS A 344 5.00 24.08 6.30
N GLY A 345 3.99 23.91 7.13
CA GLY A 345 3.11 22.75 7.05
C GLY A 345 2.33 22.76 5.73
N CYS A 346 2.33 21.65 5.00
CA CYS A 346 1.34 21.41 3.96
C CYS A 346 0.06 20.88 4.62
N ALA A 347 -1.07 21.51 4.33
CA ALA A 347 -2.38 21.02 4.73
C ALA A 347 -3.02 20.27 3.55
N THR A 348 -3.97 19.36 3.84
CA THR A 348 -4.41 18.24 2.99
C THR A 348 -3.32 17.17 2.80
N CYS A 349 -3.61 15.87 2.88
CA CYS A 349 -4.91 15.21 3.06
C CYS A 349 -5.13 14.69 4.49
N GLY A 350 -6.38 14.70 4.97
CA GLY A 350 -6.76 14.09 6.24
C GLY A 350 -8.27 14.16 6.49
N PHE A 351 -8.91 13.00 6.63
CA PHE A 351 -10.27 12.84 7.12
C PHE A 351 -10.23 11.77 8.22
N GLY A 352 -10.67 12.13 9.43
CA GLY A 352 -10.49 11.31 10.64
C GLY A 352 -9.84 12.13 11.76
N SER A 353 -10.64 12.59 12.72
CA SER A 353 -10.23 13.35 13.90
C SER A 353 -11.42 13.36 14.89
N PRO A 354 -11.24 13.56 16.23
CA PRO A 354 -10.20 14.39 16.83
C PRO A 354 -9.50 13.81 18.10
N GLN A 355 -8.47 14.55 18.55
CA GLN A 355 -7.71 14.39 19.81
C GLN A 355 -6.70 13.21 19.82
N GLY A 356 -5.43 13.39 20.23
CA GLY A 356 -4.74 14.66 20.52
C GLY A 356 -3.29 14.52 21.01
N PHE A 357 -2.51 15.59 20.81
CA PHE A 357 -1.21 15.92 21.45
C PHE A 357 0.02 15.05 21.13
N ALA A 358 0.99 15.65 20.41
CA ALA A 358 2.35 15.17 20.33
C ALA A 358 3.09 15.30 21.67
N ASN A 359 3.73 14.22 22.14
CA ASN A 359 4.49 14.22 23.38
C ASN A 359 5.92 14.78 23.17
N LEU A 360 6.06 16.10 23.32
CA LEU A 360 7.33 16.84 23.19
C LEU A 360 8.26 16.74 24.43
N ALA A 361 8.13 15.70 25.26
CA ALA A 361 8.78 15.63 26.58
C ALA A 361 9.74 14.44 26.81
N ARG A 362 10.10 13.63 25.79
CA ARG A 362 11.23 12.70 25.94
C ARG A 362 12.57 13.45 25.88
N LYS A 363 13.17 13.62 27.05
CA LYS A 363 14.63 13.60 27.20
C LYS A 363 15.03 12.19 27.67
N ASP A 364 16.30 11.89 27.47
CA ASP A 364 17.00 10.68 27.89
C ASP A 364 16.64 9.38 27.14
N GLY A 365 17.68 8.68 26.71
CA GLY A 365 17.62 7.45 25.92
C GLY A 365 19.05 7.06 25.51
N PHE A 366 19.58 5.98 26.09
CA PHE A 366 20.97 5.59 25.91
C PHE A 366 21.19 4.84 24.59
N VAL A 367 22.28 5.18 23.89
CA VAL A 367 22.76 4.42 22.72
C VAL A 367 23.93 3.53 23.15
N GLN A 368 23.77 2.22 23.00
CA GLN A 368 24.84 1.25 23.22
C GLN A 368 25.68 1.12 21.94
N ILE A 369 26.95 1.51 21.99
CA ILE A 369 27.88 1.37 20.87
C ILE A 369 28.40 -0.07 20.81
N GLY A 370 28.25 -0.71 19.66
CA GLY A 370 28.93 -1.97 19.31
C GLY A 370 29.55 -1.84 17.92
N SER A 371 30.87 -1.90 17.83
CA SER A 371 31.59 -1.83 16.56
C SER A 371 31.96 -3.22 16.03
N THR A 372 31.63 -3.49 14.77
CA THR A 372 32.18 -4.60 13.99
C THR A 372 32.89 -4.00 12.76
N GLY A 373 34.22 -4.01 12.79
CA GLY A 373 35.02 -3.40 11.73
C GLY A 373 35.03 -4.24 10.45
N GLN A 374 34.76 -3.61 9.30
CA GLN A 374 35.10 -4.21 8.00
C GLN A 374 36.62 -4.20 7.82
N ALA A 375 37.22 -5.38 7.67
CA ALA A 375 38.56 -5.50 7.11
C ALA A 375 38.48 -5.33 5.58
N ALA A 376 39.39 -4.53 5.02
CA ALA A 376 39.44 -4.32 3.57
C ALA A 376 40.03 -5.54 2.84
N SER A 377 39.50 -5.81 1.64
CA SER A 377 40.19 -6.56 0.60
C SER A 377 39.88 -5.92 -0.75
N ALA A 378 40.90 -5.76 -1.60
CA ALA A 378 40.80 -4.99 -2.84
C ALA A 378 41.25 -5.80 -4.06
N THR A 379 40.28 -6.12 -4.92
CA THR A 379 40.44 -6.56 -6.31
C THR A 379 39.13 -6.23 -7.04
N GLY A 380 39.10 -5.69 -8.25
CA GLY A 380 40.23 -5.39 -9.15
C GLY A 380 39.83 -5.45 -10.63
N GLY A 381 38.73 -4.80 -11.01
CA GLY A 381 38.16 -4.83 -12.36
C GLY A 381 37.50 -3.50 -12.75
N ASN A 382 37.46 -3.19 -14.05
CA ASN A 382 37.06 -1.88 -14.58
C ASN A 382 35.57 -1.81 -14.97
N ASP A 383 34.68 -1.59 -14.00
CA ASP A 383 33.26 -1.28 -14.27
C ASP A 383 32.97 0.25 -14.29
N THR A 384 34.02 1.07 -14.26
CA THR A 384 33.96 2.49 -13.87
C THR A 384 33.42 3.46 -14.94
N GLU A 385 33.14 2.99 -16.16
CA GLU A 385 32.57 3.83 -17.23
C GLU A 385 31.05 3.70 -17.34
N VAL A 386 30.49 2.49 -17.23
CA VAL A 386 29.04 2.25 -17.35
C VAL A 386 28.28 2.88 -16.19
N GLN A 387 28.76 2.73 -14.95
CA GLN A 387 28.10 3.33 -13.77
C GLN A 387 28.22 4.87 -13.69
N LYS A 388 29.06 5.50 -14.52
CA LYS A 388 29.37 6.93 -14.43
C LYS A 388 28.48 7.80 -15.33
N ALA A 389 27.80 7.20 -16.32
CA ALA A 389 27.02 7.91 -17.33
C ALA A 389 25.62 8.39 -16.86
N ASP A 390 25.10 7.84 -15.76
CA ASP A 390 23.72 8.06 -15.31
C ASP A 390 23.56 9.22 -14.30
N ARG A 391 24.64 9.59 -13.60
CA ARG A 391 24.67 10.69 -12.63
C ARG A 391 24.77 12.09 -13.25
N THR A 392 24.87 12.20 -14.58
CA THR A 392 24.91 13.52 -15.24
C THR A 392 23.50 14.08 -15.36
N LEU A 393 23.22 15.13 -14.58
CA LEU A 393 21.99 15.93 -14.71
C LEU A 393 21.83 16.41 -16.17
N ARG A 394 20.64 16.17 -16.74
CA ARG A 394 20.20 16.67 -18.05
C ARG A 394 18.99 17.56 -17.83
N CYS A 395 18.73 18.54 -18.70
CA CYS A 395 17.48 19.28 -18.65
C CYS A 395 16.99 19.72 -20.03
N SER A 396 15.71 20.04 -20.12
CA SER A 396 15.03 20.59 -21.28
C SER A 396 14.18 21.78 -20.88
N ALA A 397 14.24 22.85 -21.68
CA ALA A 397 13.31 23.96 -21.58
C ALA A 397 12.03 23.63 -22.36
N ILE A 398 10.88 23.84 -21.70
CA ILE A 398 9.54 23.66 -22.23
C ILE A 398 8.91 25.06 -22.30
N ILE A 399 8.57 25.53 -23.49
CA ILE A 399 7.97 26.84 -23.69
C ILE A 399 6.47 26.65 -23.90
N ASN A 400 5.67 27.27 -23.05
CA ASN A 400 4.21 27.17 -23.04
C ASN A 400 3.58 28.54 -23.36
N ALA A 401 2.46 28.52 -24.08
CA ALA A 401 1.64 29.71 -24.30
C ALA A 401 0.91 30.14 -23.00
N ALA A 402 0.22 31.28 -23.05
CA ALA A 402 -0.48 31.85 -21.88
C ALA A 402 -1.67 31.00 -21.38
N ASP A 403 -2.20 30.11 -22.21
CA ASP A 403 -3.24 29.11 -21.88
C ASP A 403 -2.67 27.81 -21.27
N GLY A 404 -1.34 27.66 -21.25
CA GLY A 404 -0.65 26.45 -20.79
C GLY A 404 -0.27 25.45 -21.89
N THR A 405 -0.63 25.70 -23.16
CA THR A 405 -0.30 24.80 -24.29
C THR A 405 1.21 24.74 -24.54
N GLU A 406 1.80 23.54 -24.59
CA GLU A 406 3.22 23.36 -24.94
C GLU A 406 3.46 23.72 -26.42
N VAL A 407 4.24 24.79 -26.64
CA VAL A 407 4.57 25.32 -27.97
C VAL A 407 5.81 24.62 -28.54
N THR A 408 6.83 24.41 -27.70
CA THR A 408 8.02 23.65 -28.08
C THR A 408 8.84 23.22 -26.86
N ARG A 409 9.70 22.22 -27.06
CA ARG A 409 10.61 21.67 -26.06
C ARG A 409 11.99 21.47 -26.66
N MET A 410 13.03 21.89 -25.95
CA MET A 410 14.43 21.77 -26.38
C MET A 410 15.31 21.24 -25.26
N SER A 411 16.16 20.27 -25.57
CA SER A 411 17.25 19.86 -24.67
C SER A 411 18.25 21.00 -24.50
N MET A 412 18.71 21.23 -23.27
CA MET A 412 19.69 22.26 -22.96
C MET A 412 21.09 21.65 -22.86
N LEU A 413 22.07 22.30 -23.47
CA LEU A 413 23.48 21.87 -23.44
C LEU A 413 24.14 22.33 -22.14
N GLN A 414 24.89 21.45 -21.49
CA GLN A 414 25.68 21.84 -20.31
C GLN A 414 26.85 22.75 -20.73
N THR A 415 26.97 23.91 -20.09
CA THR A 415 28.04 24.89 -20.35
C THR A 415 29.08 24.97 -19.22
N SER A 416 28.70 24.58 -18.01
CA SER A 416 29.62 24.29 -16.89
C SER A 416 28.97 23.33 -15.90
N ALA A 417 29.67 22.95 -14.83
CA ALA A 417 29.03 22.36 -13.65
C ALA A 417 27.81 23.20 -13.24
N GLY A 418 26.66 22.55 -13.04
CA GLY A 418 25.37 23.16 -12.72
C GLY A 418 24.68 24.02 -13.80
N LYS A 419 25.36 24.44 -14.88
CA LYS A 419 24.81 25.44 -15.84
C LYS A 419 24.48 24.84 -17.20
N TYR A 420 23.31 25.20 -17.72
CA TYR A 420 22.80 24.70 -18.99
C TYR A 420 22.22 25.85 -19.83
N MET A 421 22.29 25.69 -21.16
CA MET A 421 21.92 26.71 -22.13
C MET A 421 21.11 26.09 -23.28
N GLY A 422 20.01 26.72 -23.65
CA GLY A 422 19.19 26.40 -24.83
C GLY A 422 18.96 27.66 -25.66
N ILE A 423 18.80 27.50 -26.98
CA ILE A 423 18.52 28.61 -27.89
C ILE A 423 17.12 28.41 -28.47
N TRP A 424 16.18 29.29 -28.10
CA TRP A 424 14.83 29.28 -28.63
C TRP A 424 14.69 30.25 -29.79
N SER A 425 14.23 29.79 -30.95
CA SER A 425 13.75 30.66 -32.03
C SER A 425 12.29 31.02 -31.77
N ALA A 426 12.01 32.29 -31.47
CA ALA A 426 10.67 32.80 -31.19
C ALA A 426 9.83 32.96 -32.48
N ASN A 427 9.63 31.86 -33.21
CA ASN A 427 8.86 31.79 -34.45
C ASN A 427 7.35 31.69 -34.13
N VAL A 428 6.86 32.63 -33.34
CA VAL A 428 5.51 32.64 -32.73
C VAL A 428 4.95 34.06 -32.70
N ASP A 429 3.65 34.19 -32.47
CA ASP A 429 2.97 35.48 -32.36
C ASP A 429 3.48 36.31 -31.16
N PRO A 430 3.38 37.66 -31.21
CA PRO A 430 3.71 38.51 -30.07
C PRO A 430 2.83 38.21 -28.84
N GLY A 431 3.46 38.02 -27.68
CA GLY A 431 2.79 37.59 -26.45
C GLY A 431 3.78 37.17 -25.36
N THR A 432 3.25 36.74 -24.20
CA THR A 432 4.06 36.24 -23.08
C THR A 432 4.02 34.71 -23.05
N TYR A 433 5.19 34.09 -23.03
CA TYR A 433 5.35 32.64 -22.98
C TYR A 433 6.01 32.24 -21.66
N ASN A 434 5.46 31.22 -21.00
CA ASN A 434 5.99 30.68 -19.75
C ASN A 434 7.01 29.58 -20.05
N VAL A 435 8.18 29.62 -19.42
CA VAL A 435 9.19 28.57 -19.53
C VAL A 435 9.16 27.68 -18.28
N SER A 436 8.95 26.39 -18.48
CA SER A 436 9.14 25.35 -17.48
C SER A 436 10.40 24.56 -17.79
N ILE A 437 11.10 24.05 -16.78
CA ILE A 437 12.32 23.26 -16.95
C ILE A 437 12.08 21.84 -16.44
N ALA A 438 12.10 20.86 -17.33
CA ALA A 438 12.16 19.45 -16.94
C ALA A 438 13.63 19.04 -16.83
N ALA A 439 14.02 18.50 -15.69
CA ALA A 439 15.38 18.10 -15.38
C ALA A 439 15.42 16.63 -14.92
N THR A 440 16.49 15.91 -15.26
CA THR A 440 16.57 14.45 -15.11
C THR A 440 17.96 14.02 -14.67
N VAL A 441 18.07 13.20 -13.62
CA VAL A 441 19.31 12.56 -13.17
C VAL A 441 18.99 11.18 -12.60
N SER A 442 19.80 10.16 -12.91
CA SER A 442 19.59 8.78 -12.47
C SER A 442 18.14 8.29 -12.62
N GLY A 443 17.57 8.45 -13.83
CA GLY A 443 16.17 8.17 -14.16
C GLY A 443 15.10 9.10 -13.55
N ASN A 444 15.42 9.86 -12.50
CA ASN A 444 14.46 10.67 -11.75
C ASN A 444 14.22 12.03 -12.41
N VAL A 445 12.95 12.38 -12.65
CA VAL A 445 12.54 13.60 -13.36
C VAL A 445 11.87 14.60 -12.43
N GLN A 446 12.43 15.80 -12.31
CA GLN A 446 11.80 16.94 -11.63
C GLN A 446 11.43 18.01 -12.66
N THR A 447 10.18 18.48 -12.62
CA THR A 447 9.75 19.64 -13.41
C THR A 447 9.64 20.88 -12.51
N PHE A 448 10.28 21.96 -12.92
CA PHE A 448 10.16 23.28 -12.33
C PHE A 448 9.25 24.12 -13.23
N VAL A 449 8.06 24.44 -12.76
CA VAL A 449 6.97 25.03 -13.57
C VAL A 449 7.07 26.55 -13.61
N ASN A 450 6.93 27.16 -14.79
CA ASN A 450 6.82 28.61 -15.02
C ASN A 450 7.91 29.45 -14.32
N VAL A 451 9.16 28.99 -14.40
CA VAL A 451 10.33 29.58 -13.69
C VAL A 451 10.83 30.88 -14.30
N LEU A 452 10.37 31.21 -15.51
CA LEU A 452 10.79 32.33 -16.32
C LEU A 452 9.66 32.67 -17.31
N GLN A 453 9.50 33.93 -17.64
CA GLN A 453 8.62 34.39 -18.71
C GLN A 453 9.42 35.09 -19.80
N ILE A 454 9.10 34.80 -21.06
CA ILE A 454 9.72 35.43 -22.23
C ILE A 454 8.64 36.20 -22.99
N THR A 455 8.87 37.49 -23.20
CA THR A 455 7.98 38.36 -23.97
C THR A 455 8.44 38.40 -25.43
N VAL A 456 7.57 37.96 -26.34
CA VAL A 456 7.78 38.07 -27.80
C VAL A 456 7.11 39.35 -28.30
N THR A 457 7.82 40.10 -29.13
CA THR A 457 7.42 41.39 -29.72
C THR A 457 7.45 41.32 -31.25
N GLY A 458 6.71 42.21 -31.94
CA GLY A 458 6.86 42.39 -33.39
C GLY A 458 8.13 43.16 -33.73
#